data_AF-A0A7S2XPL9-F1
#
_entry.id   AF-A0A7S2XPL9-F1
#
_cell.length_a   1.000
_cell.length_b   1.000
_cell.length_c   1.000
_cell.angle_alpha   90.00
_cell.angle_beta   90.00
_cell.angle_gamma   90.00
#
_symmetry.space_group_name_H-M   'P 1'
#
loop_
_entity.id
_entity.type
_entity.pdbx_description
1 polymer ?
#
loop_
_entity_poly.entity_id
_entity_poly.type
_entity_poly.pdbx_seq_one_letter_code
_entity_poly.pdbx_strand_id
1 'polypeptide(L)'
;MLSANMRRIFSVVAVAFLPVTVDAFHVLGGANTQDRMATTRPMTTRSLQHQRQHKYGRWNSLLRMTASSQHQDEATSTMSVKEATSLLQRYDKMMANLKVAPEQDEDLEAGLSKAELRMAVLTLNEAAARERNENSVPGEGAGGGRVIMGICASNIQEGLTTLKAWTGGLELPKGLLHGMDVDGVPIQLDGPVYLKYNTGGSATFESLRKSGMGFGGLWRPGDVVVEPYSEGDYRGVYFQVELGGEEDLFRQFGVLPFSLFP
;
A
#
# COMPACT_ATOMS: atom_id res chain seq x y z
N MET A 1 34.33 -38.74 4.77
CA MET A 1 33.63 -38.47 3.50
C MET A 1 32.16 -38.28 3.80
N LEU A 2 31.73 -37.03 3.98
CA LEU A 2 30.35 -36.62 4.24
C LEU A 2 29.96 -35.62 3.15
N SER A 3 28.87 -35.95 2.46
CA SER A 3 28.38 -35.32 1.25
C SER A 3 27.76 -33.95 1.55
N ALA A 4 28.29 -32.92 0.89
CA ALA A 4 27.73 -31.58 0.83
C ALA A 4 26.63 -31.54 -0.24
N ASN A 5 25.36 -31.59 0.19
CA ASN A 5 24.22 -31.26 -0.67
C ASN A 5 22.99 -30.90 0.19
N MET A 6 22.99 -29.68 0.75
CA MET A 6 21.76 -29.12 1.35
C MET A 6 21.78 -27.58 1.43
N ARG A 7 22.04 -26.92 0.30
CA ARG A 7 21.79 -25.47 0.13
C ARG A 7 21.38 -25.18 -1.30
N ARG A 8 20.10 -25.40 -1.64
CA ARG A 8 19.51 -24.93 -2.90
C ARG A 8 17.98 -25.07 -2.94
N ILE A 9 17.26 -24.50 -1.97
CA ILE A 9 15.84 -24.17 -2.15
C ILE A 9 15.58 -22.92 -1.30
N PHE A 10 15.75 -21.73 -1.88
CA PHE A 10 15.14 -20.44 -1.47
C PHE A 10 15.73 -19.38 -2.41
N SER A 11 15.19 -19.27 -3.62
CA SER A 11 15.31 -18.08 -4.48
C SER A 11 14.55 -18.33 -5.79
N VAL A 12 13.22 -18.16 -5.79
CA VAL A 12 12.44 -17.79 -6.98
C VAL A 12 11.12 -17.20 -6.48
N VAL A 13 11.06 -15.88 -6.33
CA VAL A 13 10.06 -14.93 -6.87
C VAL A 13 10.53 -13.56 -6.37
N ALA A 14 11.64 -13.09 -6.93
CA ALA A 14 11.95 -11.67 -6.95
C ALA A 14 11.45 -11.18 -8.31
N VAL A 15 10.31 -10.47 -8.32
CA VAL A 15 9.89 -9.73 -9.51
C VAL A 15 10.94 -8.63 -9.70
N ALA A 16 11.83 -8.87 -10.67
CA ALA A 16 12.93 -8.00 -10.98
C ALA A 16 12.40 -6.65 -11.49
N PHE A 17 12.72 -5.58 -10.78
CA PHE A 17 12.75 -4.24 -11.33
C PHE A 17 13.84 -4.20 -12.41
N LEU A 18 13.44 -4.10 -13.68
CA LEU A 18 14.38 -3.76 -14.76
C LEU A 18 14.65 -2.24 -14.72
N PRO A 19 15.91 -1.79 -14.70
CA PRO A 19 16.23 -0.39 -14.93
C PRO A 19 16.06 -0.06 -16.41
N VAL A 20 15.23 0.94 -16.72
CA VAL A 20 15.19 1.55 -18.05
C VAL A 20 16.51 2.29 -18.27
N THR A 21 17.35 1.75 -19.13
CA THR A 21 18.53 2.44 -19.67
C THR A 21 18.07 3.55 -20.61
N VAL A 22 18.34 4.80 -20.25
CA VAL A 22 18.16 5.95 -21.14
C VAL A 22 19.37 6.00 -22.07
N ASP A 23 19.17 5.67 -23.33
CA ASP A 23 20.19 5.79 -24.36
C ASP A 23 20.51 7.27 -24.67
N ALA A 24 21.78 7.47 -24.97
CA ALA A 24 22.46 8.74 -25.15
C ALA A 24 21.84 9.58 -26.29
N PHE A 25 21.42 10.80 -25.96
CA PHE A 25 21.16 11.84 -26.95
C PHE A 25 22.48 12.51 -27.35
N HIS A 26 22.81 12.38 -28.63
CA HIS A 26 23.96 12.99 -29.29
C HIS A 26 23.85 14.53 -29.22
N VAL A 27 24.83 15.17 -28.60
CA VAL A 27 25.07 16.61 -28.68
C VAL A 27 25.85 16.90 -29.96
N LEU A 28 25.25 17.62 -30.89
CA LEU A 28 25.96 18.35 -31.94
C LEU A 28 25.73 19.84 -31.71
N GLY A 29 26.83 20.56 -31.51
CA GLY A 29 26.85 22.01 -31.30
C GLY A 29 26.64 22.80 -32.60
N GLY A 30 26.25 24.07 -32.44
CA GLY A 30 26.14 25.02 -33.55
C GLY A 30 25.64 26.41 -33.14
N ALA A 31 26.58 27.25 -32.71
CA ALA A 31 26.70 28.71 -32.90
C ALA A 31 25.55 29.70 -32.58
N ASN A 32 25.86 30.60 -31.63
CA ASN A 32 25.73 32.07 -31.64
C ASN A 32 24.54 32.74 -32.36
N THR A 33 23.77 33.53 -31.61
CA THR A 33 23.59 34.97 -31.88
C THR A 33 23.09 35.75 -30.65
N GLN A 34 23.61 36.96 -30.52
CA GLN A 34 23.40 37.95 -29.46
C GLN A 34 22.02 38.61 -29.47
N ASP A 35 21.75 39.31 -28.35
CA ASP A 35 20.92 40.50 -28.20
C ASP A 35 19.39 40.36 -28.20
N ARG A 36 18.79 40.56 -27.01
CA ARG A 36 18.19 41.86 -26.67
C ARG A 36 17.65 41.91 -25.24
N MET A 37 17.95 43.04 -24.59
CA MET A 37 17.41 43.50 -23.33
C MET A 37 15.89 43.68 -23.38
N ALA A 38 15.18 43.25 -22.33
CA ALA A 38 13.94 43.89 -21.89
C ALA A 38 13.69 43.62 -20.40
N THR A 39 13.98 44.64 -19.62
CA THR A 39 13.61 44.85 -18.22
C THR A 39 12.10 44.77 -18.03
N THR A 40 11.62 43.87 -17.17
CA THR A 40 10.26 43.96 -16.62
C THR A 40 10.30 43.75 -15.11
N ARG A 41 9.73 44.72 -14.39
CA ARG A 41 9.75 44.88 -12.94
C ARG A 41 8.91 43.81 -12.22
N PRO A 42 9.26 43.43 -10.98
CA PRO A 42 8.39 42.58 -10.15
C PRO A 42 7.20 43.39 -9.60
N MET A 43 5.98 42.93 -9.88
CA MET A 43 4.78 43.38 -9.19
C MET A 43 4.73 42.77 -7.79
N THR A 44 4.60 43.65 -6.81
CA THR A 44 4.34 43.37 -5.40
C THR A 44 2.87 43.01 -5.23
N THR A 45 2.56 41.77 -4.84
CA THR A 45 1.25 41.42 -4.29
C THR A 45 1.38 41.12 -2.80
N ARG A 46 0.93 42.12 -2.05
CA ARG A 46 0.84 42.19 -0.59
C ARG A 46 -0.39 41.39 -0.13
N SER A 47 -0.16 40.48 0.82
CA SER A 47 -1.04 40.00 1.88
C SER A 47 -2.57 40.10 1.70
N LEU A 48 -3.24 38.96 1.48
CA LEU A 48 -4.63 38.73 1.89
C LEU A 48 -4.84 37.25 2.23
N GLN A 49 -4.49 36.82 3.45
CA GLN A 49 -5.01 35.59 4.03
C GLN A 49 -4.92 35.64 5.56
N HIS A 50 -5.78 36.47 6.14
CA HIS A 50 -6.06 36.49 7.57
C HIS A 50 -7.58 36.57 7.77
N GLN A 51 -8.29 35.50 7.42
CA GLN A 51 -9.66 35.25 7.87
C GLN A 51 -10.14 33.89 7.34
N ARG A 52 -9.94 32.83 8.13
CA ARG A 52 -10.78 31.60 8.17
C ARG A 52 -10.20 30.60 9.16
N GLN A 53 -10.22 30.96 10.44
CA GLN A 53 -10.20 30.00 11.54
C GLN A 53 -11.18 30.51 12.58
N HIS A 54 -12.33 29.87 12.68
CA HIS A 54 -13.26 29.85 13.83
C HIS A 54 -14.58 29.22 13.35
N LYS A 55 -14.61 27.89 13.15
CA LYS A 55 -15.89 27.19 13.06
C LYS A 55 -15.85 25.67 13.23
N TYR A 56 -15.02 25.13 14.11
CA TYR A 56 -15.21 23.75 14.62
C TYR A 56 -14.82 23.67 16.08
N GLY A 57 -15.71 24.18 16.92
CA GLY A 57 -15.72 23.88 18.34
C GLY A 57 -17.16 23.75 18.75
N ARG A 58 -17.46 22.73 19.57
CA ARG A 58 -18.68 22.59 20.37
C ARG A 58 -19.83 21.81 19.76
N TRP A 59 -19.62 20.52 19.51
CA TRP A 59 -20.67 19.50 19.65
C TRP A 59 -20.04 18.24 20.24
N ASN A 60 -20.36 17.97 21.51
CA ASN A 60 -20.34 16.68 22.22
C ASN A 60 -20.07 16.89 23.72
N SER A 61 -21.05 17.51 24.38
CA SER A 61 -21.19 17.50 25.83
C SER A 61 -22.67 17.57 26.13
N LEU A 62 -23.38 16.46 25.90
CA LEU A 62 -24.70 16.14 26.44
C LEU A 62 -25.15 14.80 25.88
N LEU A 63 -24.73 13.72 26.55
CA LEU A 63 -25.46 12.46 26.66
C LEU A 63 -24.84 11.69 27.84
N ARG A 64 -25.33 12.03 29.04
CA ARG A 64 -25.12 11.26 30.26
C ARG A 64 -26.24 10.21 30.33
N MET A 65 -25.83 8.99 30.66
CA MET A 65 -26.52 8.04 31.53
C MET A 65 -27.86 7.48 31.05
N THR A 66 -27.87 6.20 30.67
CA THR A 66 -28.48 5.11 31.45
C THR A 66 -28.31 3.78 30.69
N ALA A 67 -27.42 2.92 31.17
CA ALA A 67 -27.53 1.46 31.03
C ALA A 67 -26.47 0.82 31.93
N SER A 68 -26.87 0.51 33.16
CA SER A 68 -26.21 -0.54 33.94
C SER A 68 -26.66 -1.86 33.33
N SER A 69 -25.76 -2.50 32.58
CA SER A 69 -25.89 -3.91 32.23
C SER A 69 -24.54 -4.54 32.50
N GLN A 70 -24.54 -5.62 33.27
CA GLN A 70 -23.38 -6.42 33.59
C GLN A 70 -22.83 -7.04 32.30
N HIS A 71 -21.86 -6.37 31.68
CA HIS A 71 -20.97 -7.03 30.73
C HIS A 71 -19.84 -7.64 31.55
N GLN A 72 -19.79 -8.97 31.53
CA GLN A 72 -18.55 -9.69 31.79
C GLN A 72 -17.52 -9.14 30.80
N ASP A 73 -16.42 -8.61 31.34
CA ASP A 73 -15.20 -8.32 30.58
C ASP A 73 -14.65 -9.66 30.06
N GLU A 74 -15.23 -10.14 28.97
CA GLU A 74 -14.62 -11.14 28.12
C GLU A 74 -13.40 -10.44 27.53
N ALA A 75 -12.23 -10.66 28.14
CA ALA A 75 -10.97 -10.15 27.64
C ALA A 75 -10.80 -10.70 26.22
N THR A 76 -11.24 -9.93 25.22
CA THR A 76 -10.97 -10.20 23.81
C THR A 76 -9.46 -10.20 23.68
N SER A 77 -8.88 -11.41 23.69
CA SER A 77 -7.45 -11.61 23.59
C SER A 77 -6.98 -10.94 22.30
N THR A 78 -6.36 -9.78 22.43
CA THR A 78 -5.85 -9.01 21.29
C THR A 78 -4.66 -9.77 20.72
N MET A 79 -4.77 -10.20 19.46
CA MET A 79 -3.70 -10.89 18.75
C MET A 79 -2.47 -9.97 18.68
N SER A 80 -1.29 -10.47 19.02
CA SER A 80 -0.03 -9.73 18.90
C SER A 80 0.48 -9.72 17.46
N VAL A 81 1.37 -8.78 17.12
CA VAL A 81 2.03 -8.71 15.80
C VAL A 81 2.75 -10.01 15.45
N LYS A 82 3.37 -10.65 16.46
CA LYS A 82 4.08 -11.92 16.28
C LYS A 82 3.11 -13.06 15.98
N GLU A 83 1.99 -13.14 16.69
CA GLU A 83 0.95 -14.15 16.45
C GLU A 83 0.30 -13.95 15.07
N ALA A 84 -0.06 -12.72 14.73
CA ALA A 84 -0.62 -12.36 13.42
C ALA A 84 0.33 -12.72 12.28
N THR A 85 1.61 -12.37 12.40
CA THR A 85 2.66 -12.74 11.43
C THR A 85 2.77 -14.26 11.32
N SER A 86 2.82 -14.98 12.44
CA SER A 86 2.97 -16.43 12.44
C SER A 86 1.76 -17.13 11.80
N LEU A 87 0.55 -16.63 12.06
CA LEU A 87 -0.69 -17.14 11.49
C LEU A 87 -0.72 -16.95 9.97
N LEU A 88 -0.39 -15.76 9.48
CA LEU A 88 -0.35 -15.48 8.04
C LEU A 88 0.79 -16.23 7.34
N GLN A 89 1.95 -16.42 7.98
CA GLN A 89 3.02 -17.28 7.44
C GLN A 89 2.60 -18.75 7.36
N ARG A 90 1.83 -19.23 8.34
CA ARG A 90 1.28 -20.60 8.29
C ARG A 90 0.32 -20.73 7.11
N TYR A 91 -0.59 -19.77 6.94
CA TYR A 91 -1.49 -19.71 5.79
C TYR A 91 -0.70 -19.70 4.46
N ASP A 92 0.29 -18.82 4.33
CA ASP A 92 1.11 -18.68 3.12
C ASP A 92 1.81 -20.00 2.72
N LYS A 93 2.35 -20.72 3.71
CA LYS A 93 2.96 -22.04 3.51
C LYS A 93 1.96 -23.09 3.03
N MET A 94 0.73 -23.06 3.53
CA MET A 94 -0.34 -23.99 3.11
C MET A 94 -0.79 -23.67 1.69
N MET A 95 -0.89 -22.38 1.35
CA MET A 95 -1.36 -21.90 0.06
C MET A 95 -0.26 -21.77 -0.99
N ALA A 96 0.99 -22.15 -0.68
CA ALA A 96 2.15 -21.99 -1.57
C ALA A 96 1.98 -22.64 -2.96
N ASN A 97 1.12 -23.65 -3.07
CA ASN A 97 0.81 -24.34 -4.33
C ASN A 97 -0.50 -23.89 -4.98
N LEU A 98 -1.29 -23.04 -4.31
CA LEU A 98 -2.54 -22.52 -4.84
C LEU A 98 -2.31 -21.20 -5.55
N LYS A 99 -2.79 -21.14 -6.79
CA LYS A 99 -2.79 -19.90 -7.58
C LYS A 99 -3.99 -19.01 -7.22
N VAL A 100 -5.10 -19.62 -6.80
CA VAL A 100 -6.36 -18.95 -6.49
C VAL A 100 -6.61 -19.07 -4.99
N ALA A 101 -6.92 -17.95 -4.35
CA ALA A 101 -7.23 -17.94 -2.93
C ALA A 101 -8.57 -18.66 -2.64
N PRO A 102 -8.67 -19.42 -1.55
CA PRO A 102 -9.93 -20.04 -1.12
C PRO A 102 -10.95 -18.98 -0.68
N GLU A 103 -12.13 -18.96 -1.28
CA GLU A 103 -13.15 -17.96 -0.95
C GLU A 103 -14.07 -18.41 0.19
N GLN A 104 -14.16 -19.71 0.47
CA GLN A 104 -15.00 -20.30 1.52
C GLN A 104 -14.14 -20.77 2.71
N ASP A 105 -14.69 -20.71 3.92
CA ASP A 105 -14.00 -21.20 5.12
C ASP A 105 -13.77 -22.72 5.07
N GLU A 106 -14.65 -23.47 4.40
CA GLU A 106 -14.55 -24.93 4.24
C GLU A 106 -13.33 -25.35 3.40
N ASP A 107 -12.81 -24.44 2.58
CA ASP A 107 -11.61 -24.65 1.76
C ASP A 107 -10.31 -24.41 2.55
N LEU A 108 -10.40 -23.91 3.79
CA LEU A 108 -9.26 -23.73 4.69
C LEU A 108 -9.02 -25.01 5.51
N GLU A 109 -7.77 -25.34 5.82
CA GLU A 109 -7.47 -26.48 6.71
C GLU A 109 -8.08 -26.27 8.11
N ALA A 110 -8.32 -27.38 8.80
CA ALA A 110 -8.83 -27.39 10.16
C ALA A 110 -8.02 -26.46 11.09
N GLY A 111 -8.73 -25.51 11.72
CA GLY A 111 -8.15 -24.54 12.66
C GLY A 111 -7.61 -23.27 12.01
N LEU A 112 -8.05 -22.95 10.78
CA LEU A 112 -7.95 -21.62 10.19
C LEU A 112 -9.32 -21.17 9.69
N SER A 113 -9.67 -19.92 9.95
CA SER A 113 -10.88 -19.27 9.46
C SER A 113 -10.56 -17.92 8.83
N LYS A 114 -11.40 -17.45 7.91
CA LYS A 114 -11.33 -16.08 7.38
C LYS A 114 -11.42 -15.04 8.47
N ALA A 115 -12.13 -15.33 9.56
CA ALA A 115 -12.18 -14.45 10.74
C ALA A 115 -10.79 -14.28 11.38
N GLU A 116 -10.04 -15.37 11.58
CA GLU A 116 -8.68 -15.31 12.12
C GLU A 116 -7.70 -14.63 11.15
N LEU A 117 -7.79 -14.93 9.85
CA LEU A 117 -7.00 -14.25 8.82
C LEU A 117 -7.27 -12.74 8.82
N ARG A 118 -8.54 -12.34 8.90
CA ARG A 118 -8.96 -10.94 8.98
C ARG A 118 -8.39 -10.28 10.24
N MET A 119 -8.49 -10.92 11.40
CA MET A 119 -7.93 -10.40 12.65
C MET A 119 -6.41 -10.23 12.58
N ALA A 120 -5.69 -11.17 11.94
CA ALA A 120 -4.26 -11.04 11.74
C ALA A 120 -3.90 -9.85 10.83
N VAL A 121 -4.62 -9.68 9.71
CA VAL A 121 -4.41 -8.53 8.80
C VAL A 121 -4.71 -7.21 9.50
N LEU A 122 -5.81 -7.12 10.26
CA LEU A 122 -6.17 -5.94 11.05
C LEU A 122 -5.08 -5.60 12.07
N THR A 123 -4.60 -6.60 12.82
CA THR A 123 -3.52 -6.43 13.81
C THR A 123 -2.25 -5.84 13.19
N LEU A 124 -1.85 -6.35 12.02
CA LEU A 124 -0.67 -5.85 11.31
C LEU A 124 -0.89 -4.44 10.75
N ASN A 125 -2.08 -4.15 10.23
CA ASN A 125 -2.44 -2.80 9.78
C ASN A 125 -2.47 -1.78 10.91
N GLU A 126 -2.99 -2.14 12.09
CA GLU A 126 -2.99 -1.27 13.27
C GLU A 126 -1.57 -0.98 13.76
N ALA A 127 -0.70 -1.99 13.79
CA ALA A 127 0.72 -1.80 14.08
C ALA A 127 1.36 -0.82 13.08
N ALA A 128 1.09 -1.00 11.79
CA ALA A 128 1.58 -0.13 10.74
C ALA A 128 1.01 1.30 10.87
N ALA A 129 -0.26 1.45 11.22
CA ALA A 129 -0.89 2.74 11.43
C ALA A 129 -0.27 3.51 12.60
N ARG A 130 0.03 2.83 13.72
CA ARG A 130 0.75 3.45 14.85
C ARG A 130 2.10 3.99 14.42
N GLU A 131 2.90 3.19 13.73
CA GLU A 131 4.21 3.64 13.25
C GLU A 131 4.13 4.79 12.24
N ARG A 132 3.15 4.79 11.33
CA ARG A 132 2.95 5.95 10.42
C ARG A 132 2.64 7.23 11.18
N ASN A 133 1.80 7.12 12.21
CA ASN A 133 1.41 8.27 13.04
C ASN A 133 2.57 8.77 13.91
N GLU A 134 3.43 7.87 14.39
CA GLU A 134 4.61 8.20 15.20
C GLU A 134 5.77 8.76 14.35
N ASN A 135 6.01 8.20 13.15
CA ASN A 135 7.09 8.60 12.24
C ASN A 135 6.71 9.77 11.30
N SER A 136 5.69 10.55 11.64
CA SER A 136 5.26 11.72 10.85
C SER A 136 6.24 12.90 10.88
N VAL A 137 7.48 12.72 11.38
CA VAL A 137 8.52 13.75 11.38
C VAL A 137 9.09 13.89 9.96
N PRO A 138 8.94 15.04 9.29
CA PRO A 138 9.41 15.21 7.92
C PRO A 138 10.95 15.19 7.86
N GLY A 139 11.54 14.24 7.14
CA GLY A 139 12.94 14.33 6.69
C GLY A 139 13.87 13.16 7.03
N GLU A 140 13.45 12.20 7.86
CA GLU A 140 14.28 11.03 8.21
C GLU A 140 13.67 9.73 7.69
N GLY A 141 14.29 9.17 6.63
CA GLY A 141 14.10 7.78 6.21
C GLY A 141 12.72 7.42 5.65
N ALA A 142 12.65 6.31 4.92
CA ALA A 142 11.38 5.72 4.53
C ALA A 142 10.69 5.24 5.82
N GLY A 143 9.76 6.05 6.33
CA GLY A 143 9.06 5.78 7.59
C GLY A 143 8.43 4.40 7.58
N GLY A 144 8.65 3.66 8.67
CA GLY A 144 7.99 2.38 8.93
C GLY A 144 6.47 2.52 8.95
N GLY A 145 5.79 1.39 8.97
CA GLY A 145 4.34 1.30 8.99
C GLY A 145 3.68 1.39 7.61
N ARG A 146 4.37 1.05 6.53
CA ARG A 146 3.76 1.07 5.19
C ARG A 146 2.95 -0.19 4.93
N VAL A 147 1.79 -0.05 4.31
CA VAL A 147 0.99 -1.17 3.78
C VAL A 147 0.97 -1.07 2.26
N ILE A 148 1.24 -2.20 1.61
CA ILE A 148 1.21 -2.37 0.17
C ILE A 148 0.27 -3.54 -0.12
N MET A 149 -0.65 -3.37 -1.08
CA MET A 149 -1.52 -4.46 -1.53
C MET A 149 -1.36 -4.69 -3.02
N GLY A 150 -1.23 -5.94 -3.43
CA GLY A 150 -1.29 -6.38 -4.81
C GLY A 150 -2.54 -7.20 -5.04
N ILE A 151 -3.48 -6.75 -5.88
CA ILE A 151 -4.72 -7.47 -6.17
C ILE A 151 -4.63 -8.04 -7.58
N CYS A 152 -4.61 -9.36 -7.71
CA CYS A 152 -4.67 -10.04 -8.98
C CYS A 152 -6.12 -10.45 -9.25
N ALA A 153 -6.81 -9.79 -10.17
CA ALA A 153 -8.23 -10.00 -10.44
C ALA A 153 -8.48 -10.44 -11.88
N SER A 154 -9.61 -11.11 -12.12
CA SER A 154 -10.01 -11.60 -13.44
C SER A 154 -10.51 -10.48 -14.36
N ASN A 155 -10.90 -9.34 -13.78
CA ASN A 155 -11.30 -8.13 -14.50
C ASN A 155 -11.22 -6.90 -13.57
N ILE A 156 -11.32 -5.71 -14.17
CA ILE A 156 -11.23 -4.44 -13.44
C ILE A 156 -12.35 -4.26 -12.40
N GLN A 157 -13.56 -4.76 -12.65
CA GLN A 157 -14.68 -4.63 -11.74
C GLN A 157 -14.45 -5.41 -10.44
N GLU A 158 -13.97 -6.65 -10.53
CA GLU A 158 -13.56 -7.46 -9.38
C GLU A 158 -12.42 -6.78 -8.62
N GLY A 159 -11.37 -6.35 -9.32
CA GLY A 159 -10.22 -5.67 -8.71
C GLY A 159 -10.61 -4.42 -7.93
N LEU A 160 -11.46 -3.56 -8.50
CA LEU A 160 -11.93 -2.34 -7.82
C LEU A 160 -12.92 -2.62 -6.69
N THR A 161 -13.71 -3.68 -6.79
CA THR A 161 -14.62 -4.11 -5.70
C THR A 161 -13.80 -4.58 -4.50
N THR A 162 -12.82 -5.45 -4.73
CA THR A 162 -11.86 -5.92 -3.73
C THR A 162 -11.09 -4.76 -3.11
N LEU A 163 -10.55 -3.84 -3.94
CA LEU A 163 -9.83 -2.67 -3.45
C LEU A 163 -10.67 -1.84 -2.47
N LYS A 164 -11.95 -1.58 -2.81
CA LYS A 164 -12.87 -0.82 -1.96
C LYS A 164 -13.15 -1.54 -0.65
N ALA A 165 -13.43 -2.85 -0.69
CA ALA A 165 -13.69 -3.66 0.50
C ALA A 165 -12.47 -3.69 1.43
N TRP A 166 -11.29 -3.99 0.90
CA TRP A 166 -10.05 -4.05 1.67
C TRP A 166 -9.63 -2.70 2.25
N THR A 167 -9.61 -1.64 1.44
CA THR A 167 -9.26 -0.30 1.95
C THR A 167 -10.29 0.23 2.94
N GLY A 168 -11.57 -0.09 2.76
CA GLY A 168 -12.64 0.24 3.71
C GLY A 168 -12.50 -0.51 5.03
N GLY A 169 -12.33 -1.83 4.98
CA GLY A 169 -12.18 -2.70 6.15
C GLY A 169 -10.91 -2.45 6.96
N LEU A 170 -9.86 -1.93 6.31
CA LEU A 170 -8.60 -1.56 6.97
C LEU A 170 -8.51 -0.06 7.29
N GLU A 171 -9.56 0.72 7.01
CA GLU A 171 -9.60 2.19 7.20
C GLU A 171 -8.40 2.91 6.56
N LEU A 172 -7.98 2.44 5.38
CA LEU A 172 -6.82 2.93 4.67
C LEU A 172 -7.14 4.20 3.86
N PRO A 173 -6.15 5.08 3.61
CA PRO A 173 -6.34 6.28 2.81
C PRO A 173 -6.75 5.94 1.37
N LYS A 174 -7.51 6.85 0.76
CA LYS A 174 -7.92 6.74 -0.64
C LYS A 174 -7.15 7.77 -1.45
N GLY A 175 -6.56 7.33 -2.55
CA GLY A 175 -5.81 8.18 -3.47
C GLY A 175 -6.34 8.10 -4.89
N LEU A 176 -5.49 8.48 -5.83
CA LEU A 176 -5.77 8.46 -7.26
C LEU A 176 -5.63 7.04 -7.81
N LEU A 177 -6.47 6.72 -8.80
CA LEU A 177 -6.39 5.49 -9.58
C LEU A 177 -5.68 5.80 -10.90
N HIS A 178 -4.44 5.36 -11.01
CA HIS A 178 -3.59 5.52 -12.18
C HIS A 178 -3.74 4.33 -13.14
N GLY A 179 -3.53 4.56 -14.43
CA GLY A 179 -3.59 3.50 -15.46
C GLY A 179 -4.99 3.22 -16.02
N MET A 180 -5.98 4.05 -15.68
CA MET A 180 -7.36 3.94 -16.19
C MET A 180 -7.69 4.99 -17.26
N ASP A 181 -6.80 5.92 -17.56
CA ASP A 181 -6.96 6.95 -18.58
C ASP A 181 -5.64 7.26 -19.30
N VAL A 182 -5.75 7.71 -20.55
CA VAL A 182 -4.67 8.41 -21.27
C VAL A 182 -5.18 9.81 -21.57
N ASP A 183 -4.49 10.83 -21.05
CA ASP A 183 -4.85 12.24 -21.24
C ASP A 183 -6.32 12.56 -20.86
N GLY A 184 -6.82 11.94 -19.79
CA GLY A 184 -8.20 12.12 -19.31
C GLY A 184 -9.26 11.34 -20.11
N VAL A 185 -8.86 10.56 -21.12
CA VAL A 185 -9.75 9.66 -21.85
C VAL A 185 -9.69 8.27 -21.22
N PRO A 186 -10.81 7.74 -20.69
CA PRO A 186 -10.83 6.42 -20.07
C PRO A 186 -10.38 5.31 -21.03
N ILE A 187 -9.56 4.40 -20.53
CA ILE A 187 -9.11 3.20 -21.24
C ILE A 187 -10.03 2.04 -20.83
N GLN A 188 -10.43 1.24 -21.81
CA GLN A 188 -11.05 -0.05 -21.54
C GLN A 188 -9.97 -1.10 -21.27
N LEU A 189 -10.02 -1.72 -20.10
CA LEU A 189 -9.17 -2.84 -19.74
C LEU A 189 -9.98 -4.13 -19.78
N ASP A 190 -9.75 -4.93 -20.82
CA ASP A 190 -10.36 -6.23 -20.98
C ASP A 190 -9.46 -7.34 -20.42
N GLY A 191 -10.05 -8.27 -19.67
CA GLY A 191 -9.35 -9.41 -19.09
C GLY A 191 -8.71 -9.13 -17.72
N PRO A 192 -7.78 -10.01 -17.29
CA PRO A 192 -7.19 -9.94 -15.96
C PRO A 192 -6.38 -8.67 -15.73
N VAL A 193 -6.43 -8.16 -14.50
CA VAL A 193 -5.72 -6.95 -14.08
C VAL A 193 -4.96 -7.17 -12.78
N TYR A 194 -3.91 -6.38 -12.59
CA TYR A 194 -3.16 -6.26 -11.35
C TYR A 194 -3.32 -4.84 -10.82
N LEU A 195 -3.75 -4.71 -9.56
CA LEU A 195 -3.83 -3.42 -8.87
C LEU A 195 -2.76 -3.37 -7.78
N LYS A 196 -1.92 -2.34 -7.82
CA LYS A 196 -0.91 -2.08 -6.79
C LYS A 196 -1.31 -0.86 -5.97
N TYR A 197 -1.74 -1.08 -4.73
CA TYR A 197 -2.11 -0.05 -3.76
C TYR A 197 -0.96 0.23 -2.78
N ASN A 198 -0.84 1.48 -2.31
CA ASN A 198 0.20 1.88 -1.38
C ASN A 198 -0.22 2.92 -0.34
N THR A 199 0.06 2.72 0.96
CA THR A 199 -0.09 3.77 1.98
C THR A 199 1.13 4.69 2.10
N GLY A 200 2.25 4.36 1.46
CA GLY A 200 3.52 5.06 1.60
C GLY A 200 3.98 5.70 0.30
N GLY A 201 4.66 6.85 0.45
CA GLY A 201 4.96 7.78 -0.63
C GLY A 201 4.33 9.13 -0.31
N SER A 202 5.16 10.12 -0.05
CA SER A 202 4.86 11.55 -0.22
C SER A 202 6.18 12.27 0.01
N ALA A 203 7.21 11.84 -0.71
CA ALA A 203 8.43 12.59 -0.79
C ALA A 203 8.15 13.76 -1.75
N THR A 204 8.32 15.00 -1.28
CA THR A 204 8.34 16.17 -2.17
C THR A 204 9.41 15.97 -3.23
N PHE A 205 9.26 16.56 -4.43
CA PHE A 205 10.31 16.54 -5.46
C PHE A 205 11.68 16.97 -4.93
N GLU A 206 11.70 17.89 -3.96
CA GLU A 206 12.92 18.31 -3.28
C GLU A 206 13.51 17.17 -2.43
N SER A 207 12.71 16.49 -1.61
CA SER A 207 13.16 15.34 -0.83
C SER A 207 13.57 14.15 -1.71
N LEU A 208 12.88 13.89 -2.84
CA LEU A 208 13.25 12.88 -3.84
C LEU A 208 14.62 13.15 -4.44
N ARG A 209 14.87 14.40 -4.88
CA ARG A 209 16.18 14.78 -5.43
C ARG A 209 17.30 14.69 -4.40
N LYS A 210 17.01 15.02 -3.14
CA LYS A 210 17.98 14.97 -2.04
C LYS A 210 18.25 13.55 -1.54
N SER A 211 17.24 12.68 -1.54
CA SER A 211 17.36 11.32 -1.02
C SER A 211 17.80 10.29 -2.07
N GLY A 212 17.74 10.64 -3.36
CA GLY A 212 17.96 9.68 -4.45
C GLY A 212 16.84 8.65 -4.60
N MET A 213 15.72 8.82 -3.90
CA MET A 213 14.54 7.97 -4.07
C MET A 213 13.96 8.15 -5.48
N GLY A 214 13.66 7.05 -6.17
CA GLY A 214 13.05 7.06 -7.51
C GLY A 214 11.58 7.51 -7.50
N PHE A 215 10.93 7.45 -8.67
CA PHE A 215 9.53 7.86 -8.88
C PHE A 215 8.51 7.23 -7.90
N GLY A 216 8.84 6.10 -7.25
CA GLY A 216 8.00 5.49 -6.22
C GLY A 216 7.75 6.36 -4.98
N GLY A 217 8.55 7.39 -4.72
CA GLY A 217 8.29 8.34 -3.63
C GLY A 217 7.29 9.45 -4.00
N LEU A 218 6.84 9.54 -5.26
CA LEU A 218 5.83 10.50 -5.72
C LEU A 218 4.38 10.05 -5.46
N TRP A 219 4.17 8.76 -5.25
CA TRP A 219 2.85 8.20 -5.04
C TRP A 219 2.28 8.81 -3.78
N ARG A 220 1.03 9.27 -3.79
CA ARG A 220 0.39 9.75 -2.57
C ARG A 220 -0.14 8.57 -1.76
N PRO A 221 -0.31 8.71 -0.43
CA PRO A 221 -0.95 7.66 0.36
C PRO A 221 -2.34 7.36 -0.20
N GLY A 222 -2.58 6.09 -0.49
CA GLY A 222 -3.82 5.61 -1.07
C GLY A 222 -3.85 5.53 -2.59
N ASP A 223 -2.79 5.96 -3.28
CA ASP A 223 -2.70 5.84 -4.73
C ASP A 223 -2.63 4.36 -5.15
N VAL A 224 -3.23 4.08 -6.30
CA VAL A 224 -3.29 2.75 -6.92
C VAL A 224 -2.85 2.84 -8.36
N VAL A 225 -2.05 1.88 -8.80
CA VAL A 225 -1.75 1.67 -10.22
C VAL A 225 -2.45 0.42 -10.71
N VAL A 226 -3.13 0.51 -11.85
CA VAL A 226 -3.75 -0.60 -12.57
C VAL A 226 -2.89 -0.99 -13.76
N GLU A 227 -2.62 -2.29 -13.90
CA GLU A 227 -1.86 -2.84 -15.03
C GLU A 227 -2.60 -4.07 -15.60
N PRO A 228 -2.53 -4.32 -16.92
CA PRO A 228 -2.95 -5.59 -17.51
C PRO A 228 -2.17 -6.76 -16.89
N TYR A 229 -2.85 -7.86 -16.60
CA TYR A 229 -2.28 -9.05 -15.96
C TYR A 229 -2.49 -10.31 -16.81
N SER A 230 -2.28 -10.19 -18.12
CA SER A 230 -2.61 -11.22 -19.12
C SER A 230 -1.85 -12.54 -18.95
N GLU A 231 -0.63 -12.51 -18.42
CA GLU A 231 0.23 -13.69 -18.25
C GLU A 231 0.16 -14.30 -16.86
N GLY A 232 -0.63 -13.70 -15.97
CA GLY A 232 -0.65 -14.02 -14.56
C GLY A 232 -1.81 -14.93 -14.14
N ASP A 233 -1.48 -16.03 -13.47
CA ASP A 233 -2.48 -17.02 -13.05
C ASP A 233 -3.01 -16.82 -11.62
N TYR A 234 -2.40 -15.92 -10.83
CA TYR A 234 -2.78 -15.76 -9.44
C TYR A 234 -4.10 -14.98 -9.29
N ARG A 235 -4.94 -15.35 -8.32
CA ARG A 235 -6.20 -14.65 -8.03
C ARG A 235 -6.42 -14.47 -6.54
N GLY A 236 -6.52 -13.21 -6.12
CA GLY A 236 -6.71 -12.78 -4.73
C GLY A 236 -5.80 -11.60 -4.39
N VAL A 237 -5.44 -11.47 -3.11
CA VAL A 237 -4.71 -10.31 -2.57
C VAL A 237 -3.38 -10.71 -1.94
N TYR A 238 -2.31 -10.06 -2.37
CA TYR A 238 -1.05 -10.02 -1.62
C TYR A 238 -1.10 -8.83 -0.66
N PHE A 239 -0.93 -9.10 0.63
CA PHE A 239 -0.84 -8.09 1.67
C PHE A 239 0.61 -8.01 2.17
N GLN A 240 1.23 -6.85 2.00
CA GLN A 240 2.58 -6.56 2.50
C GLN A 240 2.51 -5.44 3.52
N VAL A 241 3.25 -5.60 4.62
CA VAL A 241 3.41 -4.60 5.66
C VAL A 241 4.88 -4.40 5.97
N GLU A 242 5.34 -3.15 5.98
CA GLU A 242 6.68 -2.76 6.41
C GLU A 242 6.52 -2.17 7.81
N LEU A 243 7.09 -2.82 8.82
CA LEU A 243 7.12 -2.34 10.20
C LEU A 243 8.56 -2.02 10.58
N GLY A 244 8.78 -0.86 11.18
CA GLY A 244 10.06 -0.39 11.70
C GLY A 244 10.35 -1.05 13.05
N GLY A 245 11.46 -1.78 13.13
CA GLY A 245 11.92 -2.46 14.33
C GLY A 245 13.25 -3.17 14.11
N GLU A 246 13.79 -3.79 15.17
CA GLU A 246 15.11 -4.47 15.14
C GLU A 246 15.16 -5.67 14.18
N GLU A 247 14.00 -6.23 13.85
CA GLU A 247 13.87 -7.33 12.90
C GLU A 247 13.33 -6.75 11.58
N ASP A 248 14.24 -6.42 10.65
CA ASP A 248 13.99 -6.03 9.24
C ASP A 248 13.36 -7.21 8.47
N LEU A 249 12.23 -7.69 8.98
CA LEU A 249 11.50 -8.84 8.50
C LEU A 249 10.59 -8.37 7.37
N PHE A 250 10.92 -8.85 6.18
CA PHE A 250 10.03 -8.77 5.04
C PHE A 250 8.73 -9.54 5.34
N ARG A 251 7.60 -8.82 5.39
CA ARG A 251 6.27 -9.38 5.65
C ARG A 251 5.38 -9.16 4.43
N GLN A 252 5.30 -10.19 3.59
CA GLN A 252 4.35 -10.29 2.51
C GLN A 252 3.61 -11.63 2.66
N PHE A 253 2.29 -11.61 2.50
CA PHE A 253 1.44 -12.78 2.65
C PHE A 253 0.47 -12.84 1.47
N GLY A 254 0.26 -14.03 0.91
CA GLY A 254 -0.70 -14.25 -0.16
C GLY A 254 -0.74 -15.68 -0.69
N VAL A 255 -1.69 -16.03 -1.55
CA VAL A 255 -2.76 -15.15 -2.02
C VAL A 255 -3.94 -15.21 -1.05
N LEU A 256 -4.36 -14.06 -0.52
CA LEU A 256 -5.49 -13.94 0.42
C LEU A 256 -6.83 -13.80 -0.33
N PRO A 257 -7.96 -14.22 0.26
CA PRO A 257 -9.26 -14.21 -0.40
C PRO A 257 -9.72 -12.79 -0.73
N PHE A 258 -10.42 -12.60 -1.86
CA PHE A 258 -11.00 -11.30 -2.23
C PHE A 258 -12.01 -10.84 -1.16
N SER A 259 -12.85 -11.77 -0.71
CA SER A 259 -13.93 -11.54 0.24
C SER A 259 -13.47 -11.59 1.71
N LEU A 260 -12.18 -11.37 1.98
CA LEU A 260 -11.69 -11.31 3.36
C LEU A 260 -12.33 -10.14 4.14
N PHE A 261 -12.61 -9.03 3.47
CA PHE A 261 -13.35 -7.87 4.00
C PHE A 261 -14.69 -7.71 3.26
N PRO A 262 -15.75 -7.25 3.96
CA PRO A 262 -17.07 -7.03 3.38
C PRO A 262 -17.16 -5.79 2.48
#